data_AF-A0AAE3T522-F1
#
_entry.id   AF-A0AAE3T522-F1
#
_cell.length_a   1.000
_cell.length_b   1.000
_cell.length_c   1.000
_cell.angle_alpha   90.00
_cell.angle_beta   90.00
_cell.angle_gamma   90.00
#
_symmetry.space_group_name_H-M   'P 1'
#
loop_
_entity.id
_entity.type
_entity.pdbx_description
1 polymer ?
#
loop_
_entity_poly.entity_id
_entity_poly.type
_entity_poly.pdbx_seq_one_letter_code
_entity_poly.pdbx_strand_id
1 'polypeptide(L)'
;MRQASQIFSPCILAVVAATILSGCENLTSPARDTQLNGGGPYWLDYSATRRGTLVVPSDKLIKTCAEPSPDVALSTTSNVDAALKAVATPASSSSVDATAKLDFAATVVELQKRTQMVSFLRESLFRLCEQSLNQQFTSNQVLLQFADIIKAARDLAETDAQIAIDKANKSALALKNAPVQQTIPPAR
;
A
#
# COMPACT_ATOMS: atom_id res chain seq x y z
N MET A 1 46.15 16.14 -49.37
CA MET A 1 46.40 15.54 -48.05
C MET A 1 46.90 16.63 -47.10
N ARG A 2 46.10 17.04 -46.11
CA ARG A 2 46.57 17.72 -44.90
C ARG A 2 45.79 17.13 -43.72
N GLN A 3 46.51 16.41 -42.86
CA GLN A 3 45.99 15.77 -41.66
C GLN A 3 45.54 16.83 -40.65
N ALA A 4 44.34 16.63 -40.10
CA ALA A 4 43.82 17.38 -38.98
C ALA A 4 44.48 16.86 -37.69
N SER A 5 45.47 17.59 -37.16
CA SER A 5 46.06 17.32 -35.85
C SER A 5 45.39 18.20 -34.78
N GLN A 6 44.47 17.56 -34.05
CA GLN A 6 44.18 17.71 -32.63
C GLN A 6 44.42 19.08 -31.95
N ILE A 7 43.32 19.80 -31.73
CA ILE A 7 43.20 20.87 -30.72
C ILE A 7 42.48 20.24 -29.51
N PHE A 8 43.18 19.44 -28.70
CA PHE A 8 42.66 19.05 -27.39
C PHE A 8 43.17 20.05 -26.35
N SER A 9 42.34 21.05 -26.08
CA SER A 9 42.60 22.06 -25.06
C SER A 9 42.64 21.40 -23.67
N PRO A 10 43.68 21.62 -22.86
CA PRO A 10 43.82 21.01 -21.53
C PRO A 10 42.69 21.40 -20.57
N CYS A 11 41.97 22.49 -20.85
CA CYS A 11 40.78 22.88 -20.09
C CYS A 11 39.59 21.94 -20.28
N ILE A 12 39.41 21.33 -21.47
CA ILE A 12 38.27 20.44 -21.73
C ILE A 12 38.45 19.11 -20.98
N LEU A 13 39.70 18.60 -20.91
CA LEU A 13 40.01 17.38 -20.17
C LEU A 13 39.81 17.56 -18.65
N ALA A 14 40.12 18.74 -18.11
CA ALA A 14 39.92 19.07 -16.71
C ALA A 14 38.42 19.18 -16.32
N VAL A 15 37.59 19.75 -17.21
CA VAL A 15 36.14 19.85 -16.98
C VAL A 15 35.47 18.48 -17.03
N VAL A 16 35.84 17.63 -17.98
CA VAL A 16 35.30 16.25 -18.06
C VAL A 16 35.70 15.43 -16.83
N ALA A 17 36.95 15.53 -16.37
CA ALA A 17 37.39 14.85 -15.14
C ALA A 17 36.61 15.33 -13.89
N ALA A 18 36.33 16.63 -13.76
CA ALA A 18 35.55 17.18 -12.66
C ALA A 18 34.08 16.68 -12.64
N THR A 19 33.48 16.47 -13.82
CA THR A 19 32.10 15.95 -13.91
C THR A 19 31.97 14.46 -13.58
N ILE A 20 33.05 13.68 -13.71
CA ILE A 20 33.03 12.24 -13.38
C ILE A 20 33.16 12.03 -11.86
N LEU A 21 33.85 12.92 -11.15
CA LEU A 21 34.02 12.83 -9.68
C LEU A 21 32.81 13.34 -8.87
N SER A 22 31.96 14.21 -9.43
CA SER A 22 30.75 14.70 -8.74
C SER A 22 29.59 13.70 -8.72
N GLY A 23 29.69 12.59 -9.47
CA GLY A 23 28.65 11.55 -9.54
C GLY A 23 28.51 10.70 -8.28
N CYS A 24 29.47 10.73 -7.36
CA CYS A 24 29.47 9.91 -6.15
C CYS A 24 28.73 10.54 -4.95
N GLU A 25 28.44 11.84 -4.96
CA GLU A 25 27.75 12.50 -3.84
C GLU A 25 26.26 12.08 -3.71
N ASN A 26 25.69 11.49 -4.78
CA ASN A 26 24.32 11.00 -4.78
C ASN A 26 24.18 9.52 -4.38
N LEU A 27 25.30 8.83 -4.10
CA LEU A 27 25.33 7.47 -3.54
C LEU A 27 25.30 7.51 -2.01
N THR A 28 24.42 8.32 -1.43
CA THR A 28 24.24 8.29 0.03
C THR A 28 23.54 6.99 0.39
N SER A 29 24.07 6.25 1.37
CA SER A 29 23.38 5.08 1.91
C SER A 29 21.97 5.50 2.28
N PRO A 30 20.95 4.85 1.72
CA PRO A 30 19.59 5.20 2.02
C PRO A 30 19.18 4.77 3.42
N ALA A 31 20.00 3.96 4.11
CA ALA A 31 19.91 3.70 5.54
C ALA A 31 20.82 4.69 6.28
N ARG A 32 20.23 5.44 7.21
CA ARG A 32 20.86 6.43 8.08
C ARG A 32 20.50 6.10 9.52
N ASP A 33 21.48 6.09 10.40
CA ASP A 33 21.27 5.91 11.82
C ASP A 33 21.28 7.27 12.53
N THR A 34 20.20 7.54 13.27
CA THR A 34 20.09 8.71 14.13
C THR A 34 20.05 8.21 15.57
N GLN A 35 21.10 8.50 16.34
CA GLN A 35 21.12 8.16 17.76
C GLN A 35 20.17 9.07 18.52
N LEU A 36 19.19 8.50 19.23
CA LEU A 36 18.17 9.27 19.94
C LEU A 36 18.68 9.85 21.27
N ASN A 37 19.71 9.23 21.86
CA ASN A 37 20.47 9.74 23.02
C ASN A 37 21.85 9.08 23.10
N GLY A 38 22.87 9.79 23.58
CA GLY A 38 24.26 9.30 23.65
C GLY A 38 24.39 7.97 24.41
N GLY A 39 24.58 6.86 23.67
CA GLY A 39 24.65 5.48 24.18
C GLY A 39 23.31 4.73 24.27
N GLY A 40 22.20 5.36 23.90
CA GLY A 40 20.83 4.84 23.98
C GLY A 40 20.29 4.25 22.66
N PRO A 41 18.96 4.11 22.52
CA PRO A 41 18.34 3.53 21.32
C PRO A 41 18.66 4.35 20.05
N TYR A 42 18.75 3.63 18.93
CA TYR A 42 19.01 4.22 17.62
C TYR A 42 17.75 4.13 16.77
N TRP A 43 17.48 5.21 16.05
CA TRP A 43 16.49 5.22 15.00
C TRP A 43 17.21 4.97 13.68
N LEU A 44 16.99 3.81 13.08
CA LEU A 44 17.49 3.54 11.74
C LEU A 44 16.43 4.00 10.76
N ASP A 45 16.60 5.19 10.21
CA ASP A 45 15.86 5.62 9.04
C ASP A 45 16.39 4.84 7.87
N TYR A 46 15.49 4.29 7.09
CA TYR A 46 15.78 4.10 5.69
C TYR A 46 14.89 5.16 4.95
N SER A 47 15.25 5.77 3.80
CA SER A 47 14.46 6.76 2.97
C SER A 47 12.98 6.46 2.48
N ALA A 48 11.97 7.31 2.76
CA ALA A 48 10.59 7.50 2.20
C ALA A 48 9.78 6.33 1.56
N THR A 49 10.41 5.51 0.72
CA THR A 49 10.22 4.06 0.53
C THR A 49 10.47 3.23 1.81
N ARG A 50 10.83 3.90 2.91
CA ARG A 50 11.48 3.34 4.08
C ARG A 50 11.10 4.34 5.22
N ARG A 51 10.34 3.95 6.24
CA ARG A 51 10.54 2.97 7.32
C ARG A 51 11.67 3.39 8.25
N GLY A 52 11.33 3.60 9.52
CA GLY A 52 12.28 3.55 10.61
C GLY A 52 12.24 2.19 11.29
N THR A 53 13.35 1.77 11.90
CA THR A 53 13.27 0.78 12.98
C THR A 53 13.88 1.34 14.24
N LEU A 54 13.17 1.17 15.35
CA LEU A 54 13.69 1.44 16.67
C LEU A 54 14.58 0.25 17.07
N VAL A 55 15.88 0.51 17.18
CA VAL A 55 16.86 -0.45 17.68
C VAL A 55 17.07 -0.15 19.16
N VAL A 56 16.62 -1.05 20.02
CA VAL A 56 16.91 -0.98 21.46
C VAL A 56 18.06 -1.93 21.77
N PRO A 57 19.27 -1.42 22.03
CA PRO A 57 20.36 -2.26 22.50
C PRO A 57 19.98 -2.79 23.89
N SER A 58 19.87 -4.12 24.00
CA SER A 58 19.80 -4.84 25.28
C SER A 58 21.09 -5.65 25.42
N ASP A 59 21.56 -5.85 26.66
CA ASP A 59 22.90 -6.31 27.06
C ASP A 59 23.57 -7.42 26.22
N LYS A 60 22.80 -8.24 25.48
CA LYS A 60 23.31 -9.24 24.51
C LYS A 60 22.54 -9.36 23.19
N LEU A 61 21.40 -8.68 23.02
CA LEU A 61 20.52 -8.84 21.85
C LEU A 61 19.91 -7.51 21.43
N ILE A 62 19.86 -7.29 20.13
CA ILE A 62 19.13 -6.15 19.54
C ILE A 62 17.66 -6.53 19.43
N LYS A 63 16.78 -5.74 20.05
CA LYS A 63 15.34 -5.82 19.81
C LYS A 63 14.91 -4.73 18.84
N THR A 64 14.04 -5.08 17.90
CA THR A 64 13.69 -4.22 16.78
C THR A 64 12.23 -4.38 16.38
N CYS A 65 11.54 -3.27 16.10
CA CYS A 65 10.20 -3.25 15.51
C CYS A 65 10.24 -2.41 14.24
N ALA A 66 10.07 -3.07 13.09
CA ALA A 66 10.07 -2.42 11.80
C ALA A 66 8.67 -1.90 11.48
N GLU A 67 8.58 -0.61 11.21
CA GLU A 67 7.33 0.02 10.77
C GLU A 67 6.81 -0.64 9.47
N PRO A 68 5.50 -0.93 9.37
CA PRO A 68 4.92 -1.46 8.14
C PRO A 68 5.00 -0.42 7.02
N SER A 69 5.29 -0.85 5.78
CA SER A 69 5.29 0.08 4.64
C SER A 69 3.91 0.68 4.39
N PRO A 70 3.86 1.97 3.96
CA PRO A 70 2.62 2.58 3.52
C PRO A 70 1.97 1.72 2.43
N ASP A 71 0.67 1.48 2.55
CA ASP A 71 -0.06 0.72 1.54
C ASP A 71 -0.21 1.58 0.27
N VAL A 72 0.57 1.24 -0.77
CA VAL A 72 0.51 1.92 -2.07
C VAL A 72 -0.87 1.83 -2.71
N ALA A 73 -1.67 0.81 -2.34
CA ALA A 73 -3.04 0.69 -2.79
C ALA A 73 -3.89 1.86 -2.27
N LEU A 74 -3.67 2.34 -1.05
CA LEU A 74 -4.43 3.46 -0.48
C LEU A 74 -4.22 4.76 -1.30
N SER A 75 -2.97 5.06 -1.66
CA SER A 75 -2.64 6.21 -2.53
C SER A 75 -3.17 6.08 -3.95
N THR A 76 -3.40 4.84 -4.40
CA THR A 76 -4.00 4.57 -5.71
C THR A 76 -5.53 4.65 -5.61
N THR A 77 -6.13 4.22 -4.50
CA THR A 77 -7.59 4.24 -4.29
C THR A 77 -8.18 5.65 -4.27
N SER A 78 -7.47 6.68 -3.79
CA SER A 78 -7.95 8.06 -3.86
C SER A 78 -8.12 8.57 -5.30
N ASN A 79 -7.24 8.13 -6.21
CA ASN A 79 -7.35 8.43 -7.64
C ASN A 79 -8.49 7.64 -8.29
N VAL A 80 -8.76 6.45 -7.75
CA VAL A 80 -9.83 5.56 -8.20
C VAL A 80 -11.21 6.04 -7.72
N ASP A 81 -11.35 6.59 -6.52
CA ASP A 81 -12.60 7.23 -6.05
C ASP A 81 -12.98 8.44 -6.92
N ALA A 82 -11.98 9.21 -7.36
CA ALA A 82 -12.17 10.28 -8.33
C ALA A 82 -12.62 9.74 -9.70
N ALA A 83 -12.02 8.64 -10.16
CA ALA A 83 -12.45 7.95 -11.37
C ALA A 83 -13.87 7.38 -11.24
N LEU A 84 -14.25 6.81 -10.10
CA LEU A 84 -15.58 6.28 -9.84
C LEU A 84 -16.64 7.40 -9.87
N LYS A 85 -16.35 8.57 -9.27
CA LYS A 85 -17.21 9.76 -9.37
C LYS A 85 -17.36 10.25 -10.81
N ALA A 86 -16.28 10.22 -11.59
CA ALA A 86 -16.30 10.60 -13.00
C ALA A 86 -17.06 9.58 -13.90
N VAL A 87 -17.14 8.33 -13.46
CA VAL A 87 -17.84 7.25 -14.16
C VAL A 87 -19.34 7.21 -13.81
N ALA A 88 -19.70 7.61 -12.59
CA ALA A 88 -21.07 7.69 -12.08
C ALA A 88 -21.87 8.89 -12.61
N THR A 89 -21.24 9.84 -13.31
CA THR A 89 -21.97 10.93 -14.00
C THR A 89 -22.66 10.39 -15.26
N PRO A 90 -23.95 10.74 -15.47
CA PRO A 90 -24.75 10.22 -16.58
C PRO A 90 -24.42 10.97 -17.87
N ALA A 91 -23.27 10.66 -18.48
CA ALA A 91 -22.98 11.07 -19.85
C ALA A 91 -23.01 9.82 -20.75
N SER A 92 -23.97 9.86 -21.68
CA SER A 92 -24.17 8.99 -22.85
C SER A 92 -24.55 7.51 -22.64
N SER A 93 -25.67 7.19 -23.27
CA SER A 93 -26.46 5.97 -23.31
C SER A 93 -25.89 4.88 -24.22
N SER A 94 -24.96 4.08 -23.71
CA SER A 94 -24.65 2.77 -24.30
C SER A 94 -24.72 1.70 -23.20
N SER A 95 -25.53 0.66 -23.40
CA SER A 95 -25.67 -0.45 -22.44
C SER A 95 -24.37 -1.24 -22.25
N VAL A 96 -23.43 -1.09 -23.20
CA VAL A 96 -22.08 -1.67 -23.15
C VAL A 96 -21.19 -0.91 -22.15
N ASP A 97 -21.35 0.42 -22.01
CA ASP A 97 -20.64 1.19 -20.97
C ASP A 97 -21.15 0.86 -19.57
N ALA A 98 -22.45 0.68 -19.37
CA ALA A 98 -23.02 0.48 -18.04
C ALA A 98 -22.47 -0.76 -17.32
N THR A 99 -22.27 -1.88 -18.03
CA THR A 99 -21.69 -3.11 -17.46
C THR A 99 -20.21 -2.90 -17.09
N ALA A 100 -19.42 -2.29 -17.97
CA ALA A 100 -18.01 -1.99 -17.68
C ALA A 100 -17.84 -1.05 -16.48
N LYS A 101 -18.75 -0.08 -16.32
CA LYS A 101 -18.79 0.84 -15.17
C LYS A 101 -19.11 0.11 -13.85
N LEU A 102 -20.04 -0.84 -13.88
CA LEU A 102 -20.40 -1.67 -12.72
C LEU A 102 -19.27 -2.62 -12.32
N ASP A 103 -18.64 -3.28 -13.29
CA ASP A 103 -17.51 -4.19 -13.05
C ASP A 103 -16.29 -3.44 -12.50
N PHE A 104 -16.02 -2.25 -13.03
CA PHE A 104 -15.01 -1.36 -12.48
C PHE A 104 -15.33 -1.00 -11.03
N ALA A 105 -16.53 -0.49 -10.74
CA ALA A 105 -16.94 -0.13 -9.39
C ALA A 105 -16.83 -1.31 -8.39
N ALA A 106 -17.21 -2.53 -8.81
CA ALA A 106 -17.07 -3.72 -7.99
C ALA A 106 -15.59 -4.04 -7.69
N THR A 107 -14.72 -3.92 -8.69
CA THR A 107 -13.27 -4.13 -8.55
C THR A 107 -12.64 -3.11 -7.59
N VAL A 108 -13.08 -1.84 -7.64
CA VAL A 108 -12.62 -0.79 -6.73
C VAL A 108 -13.00 -1.10 -5.28
N VAL A 109 -14.26 -1.48 -5.05
CA VAL A 109 -14.75 -1.81 -3.71
C VAL A 109 -13.99 -3.02 -3.14
N GLU A 110 -13.73 -4.03 -3.97
CA GLU A 110 -12.96 -5.21 -3.54
C GLU A 110 -11.50 -4.84 -3.21
N LEU A 111 -10.89 -3.96 -4.01
CA LEU A 111 -9.55 -3.44 -3.75
C LEU A 111 -9.48 -2.66 -2.43
N GLN A 112 -10.49 -1.82 -2.16
CA GLN A 112 -10.58 -1.05 -0.91
C GLN A 112 -10.69 -1.96 0.31
N LYS A 113 -11.56 -2.99 0.27
CA LYS A 113 -11.69 -3.96 1.37
C LYS A 113 -10.37 -4.68 1.66
N ARG A 114 -9.69 -5.16 0.61
CA ARG A 114 -8.38 -5.81 0.75
C ARG A 114 -7.34 -4.87 1.35
N THR A 115 -7.31 -3.63 0.92
CA THR A 115 -6.40 -2.58 1.42
C THR A 115 -6.64 -2.33 2.92
N GLN A 116 -7.90 -2.23 3.34
CA GLN A 116 -8.27 -2.03 4.75
C GLN A 116 -7.85 -3.22 5.62
N MET A 117 -8.11 -4.45 5.17
CA MET A 117 -7.72 -5.68 5.88
C MET A 117 -6.20 -5.81 6.05
N VAL A 118 -5.44 -5.57 4.98
CA VAL A 118 -3.98 -5.62 5.01
C VAL A 118 -3.42 -4.55 5.94
N SER A 119 -4.00 -3.34 5.91
CA SER A 119 -3.61 -2.24 6.79
C SER A 119 -3.89 -2.55 8.26
N PHE A 120 -5.07 -3.09 8.57
CA PHE A 120 -5.43 -3.51 9.93
C PHE A 120 -4.45 -4.54 10.50
N LEU A 121 -4.14 -5.58 9.72
CA LEU A 121 -3.24 -6.63 10.16
C LEU A 121 -1.80 -6.11 10.37
N ARG A 122 -1.30 -5.27 9.45
CA ARG A 122 0.02 -4.65 9.56
C ARG A 122 0.16 -3.79 10.80
N GLU A 123 -0.83 -2.94 11.07
CA GLU A 123 -0.82 -2.05 12.24
C GLU A 123 -0.93 -2.86 13.53
N SER A 124 -1.80 -3.86 13.58
CA SER A 124 -2.01 -4.70 14.76
C SER A 124 -0.74 -5.46 15.15
N LEU A 125 -0.03 -6.03 14.17
CA LEU A 125 1.23 -6.73 14.42
C LEU A 125 2.37 -5.77 14.80
N PHE A 126 2.40 -4.56 14.23
CA PHE A 126 3.36 -3.54 14.61
C PHE A 126 3.14 -3.08 16.06
N ARG A 127 1.89 -2.82 16.46
CA ARG A 127 1.53 -2.46 17.84
C ARG A 127 1.87 -3.56 18.83
N LEU A 128 1.62 -4.82 18.49
CA LEU A 128 2.04 -5.97 19.30
C LEU A 128 3.57 -5.98 19.51
N CYS A 129 4.34 -5.70 18.45
CA CYS A 129 5.79 -5.57 18.54
C CYS A 129 6.18 -4.44 19.51
N GLU A 130 5.62 -3.24 19.36
CA GLU A 130 5.90 -2.11 20.26
C GLU A 130 5.56 -2.45 21.72
N GLN A 131 4.42 -3.11 21.96
CA GLN A 131 4.02 -3.54 23.29
C GLN A 131 5.01 -4.57 23.88
N SER A 132 5.53 -5.49 23.04
CA SER A 132 6.55 -6.47 23.42
C SER A 132 7.91 -5.87 23.79
N LEU A 133 8.22 -4.68 23.25
CA LEU A 133 9.44 -3.95 23.61
C LEU A 133 9.24 -3.12 24.88
N ASN A 134 8.07 -2.54 25.06
CA ASN A 134 7.76 -1.64 26.17
C ASN A 134 7.35 -2.37 27.46
N GLN A 135 6.90 -3.62 27.36
CA GLN A 135 6.46 -4.43 28.49
C GLN A 135 7.22 -5.75 28.57
N GLN A 136 7.29 -6.33 29.78
CA GLN A 136 7.87 -7.66 29.99
C GLN A 136 6.82 -8.74 29.69
N PHE A 137 6.57 -8.97 28.40
CA PHE A 137 5.76 -10.10 27.98
C PHE A 137 6.54 -11.40 28.02
N THR A 138 5.90 -12.45 28.51
CA THR A 138 6.36 -13.83 28.29
C THR A 138 6.10 -14.25 26.84
N SER A 139 6.89 -15.18 26.32
CA SER A 139 6.70 -15.72 24.96
C SER A 139 5.29 -16.24 24.72
N ASN A 140 4.66 -16.82 25.75
CA ASN A 140 3.29 -17.32 25.66
C ASN A 140 2.26 -16.18 25.52
N GLN A 141 2.44 -15.04 26.19
CA GLN A 141 1.53 -13.90 26.05
C GLN A 141 1.62 -13.26 24.66
N VAL A 142 2.82 -13.17 24.10
CA VAL A 142 3.01 -12.70 22.71
C VAL A 142 2.33 -13.65 21.72
N LEU A 143 2.49 -14.96 21.91
CA LEU A 143 1.86 -15.96 21.04
C LEU A 143 0.34 -15.93 21.13
N LEU A 144 -0.23 -15.76 22.33
CA LEU A 144 -1.67 -15.61 22.52
C LEU A 144 -2.21 -14.36 21.81
N GLN A 145 -1.59 -13.19 22.03
CA GLN A 145 -2.01 -11.95 21.36
C GLN A 145 -1.85 -12.04 19.84
N PHE A 146 -0.79 -12.69 19.36
CA PHE A 146 -0.63 -12.96 17.94
C PHE A 146 -1.78 -13.83 17.40
N ALA A 147 -2.12 -14.92 18.10
CA ALA A 147 -3.23 -15.79 17.71
C ALA A 147 -4.57 -15.05 17.71
N ASP A 148 -4.82 -14.18 18.68
CA ASP A 148 -6.03 -13.35 18.77
C ASP A 148 -6.13 -12.35 17.61
N ILE A 149 -5.02 -11.72 17.21
CA ILE A 149 -4.98 -10.83 16.04
C ILE A 149 -5.31 -11.61 14.75
N ILE A 150 -4.72 -12.80 14.57
CA ILE A 150 -4.99 -13.65 13.41
C ILE A 150 -6.45 -14.13 13.41
N LYS A 151 -7.00 -14.45 14.58
CA LYS A 151 -8.41 -14.81 14.72
C LYS A 151 -9.33 -13.65 14.37
N ALA A 152 -9.08 -12.45 14.89
CA ALA A 152 -9.86 -11.26 14.56
C ALA A 152 -9.81 -10.95 13.05
N ALA A 153 -8.65 -11.12 12.41
CA ALA A 153 -8.52 -10.97 10.97
C ALA A 153 -9.32 -12.02 10.18
N ARG A 154 -9.36 -13.27 10.66
CA ARG A 154 -10.20 -14.33 10.08
C ARG A 154 -11.69 -14.00 10.22
N ASP A 155 -12.13 -13.64 11.42
CA ASP A 155 -13.53 -13.36 11.73
C ASP A 155 -14.04 -12.18 10.88
N LEU A 156 -13.19 -11.17 10.65
CA LEU A 156 -13.50 -10.04 9.77
C LEU A 156 -13.60 -10.47 8.30
N ALA A 157 -12.68 -11.33 7.83
CA ALA A 157 -12.73 -11.86 6.47
C ALA A 157 -13.96 -12.76 6.21
N GLU A 158 -14.33 -13.60 7.19
CA GLU A 158 -15.53 -14.43 7.14
C GLU A 158 -16.81 -13.57 7.13
N THR A 159 -16.83 -12.51 7.94
CA THR A 159 -17.94 -11.54 7.97
C THR A 159 -18.09 -10.84 6.63
N ASP A 160 -16.98 -10.38 6.02
CA ASP A 160 -17.00 -9.75 4.70
C ASP A 160 -17.48 -10.70 3.59
N ALA A 161 -17.09 -11.98 3.66
CA ALA A 161 -17.57 -13.01 2.74
C ALA A 161 -19.08 -13.24 2.89
N GLN A 162 -19.58 -13.33 4.14
CA GLN A 162 -21.01 -13.50 4.39
C GLN A 162 -21.81 -12.29 3.90
N ILE A 163 -21.34 -11.06 4.13
CA ILE A 163 -21.97 -9.84 3.61
C ILE A 163 -22.03 -9.87 2.08
N ALA A 164 -20.97 -10.34 1.41
CA ALA A 164 -20.94 -10.47 -0.05
C ALA A 164 -21.99 -11.49 -0.55
N ILE A 165 -22.08 -12.66 0.11
CA ILE A 165 -23.08 -13.69 -0.18
C ILE A 165 -24.50 -13.15 0.02
N ASP A 166 -24.76 -12.49 1.14
CA ASP A 166 -26.08 -11.93 1.47
C ASP A 166 -26.49 -10.85 0.46
N LYS A 167 -25.54 -10.01 0.02
CA LYS A 167 -25.79 -9.01 -1.01
C LYS A 167 -26.10 -9.65 -2.36
N ALA A 168 -25.37 -10.71 -2.75
CA ALA A 168 -25.62 -11.47 -3.97
C ALA A 168 -26.99 -12.19 -3.95
N ASN A 169 -27.37 -12.75 -2.80
CA ASN A 169 -28.67 -13.39 -2.63
C ASN A 169 -29.82 -12.35 -2.71
N LYS A 170 -29.66 -11.19 -2.05
CA LYS A 170 -30.64 -10.10 -2.11
C LYS A 170 -30.80 -9.55 -3.53
N SER A 171 -29.72 -9.38 -4.28
CA SER A 171 -29.80 -8.93 -5.69
C SER A 171 -30.44 -9.98 -6.60
N ALA A 172 -30.12 -11.27 -6.41
CA ALA A 172 -30.77 -12.36 -7.15
C ALA A 172 -32.28 -12.46 -6.85
N LEU A 173 -32.69 -12.24 -5.60
CA LEU A 173 -34.11 -12.19 -5.22
C LEU A 173 -34.82 -10.97 -5.81
N ALA A 174 -34.16 -9.80 -5.82
CA ALA A 174 -34.70 -8.60 -6.44
C ALA A 174 -34.92 -8.77 -7.96
N LEU A 175 -34.01 -9.47 -8.65
CA LEU A 175 -34.15 -9.79 -10.08
C LEU A 175 -35.29 -10.78 -10.35
N LYS A 176 -35.50 -11.76 -9.46
CA LYS A 176 -36.62 -12.71 -9.57
C LYS A 176 -37.99 -12.07 -9.33
N ASN A 177 -38.04 -11.04 -8.49
CA ASN A 177 -39.28 -10.33 -8.13
C ASN A 177 -39.51 -9.08 -8.99
N ALA A 178 -38.63 -8.78 -9.95
CA ALA A 178 -38.80 -7.65 -10.86
C ALA A 178 -39.98 -7.94 -11.81
N PRO A 179 -40.99 -7.05 -11.92
CA PRO A 179 -42.09 -7.25 -12.83
C PRO A 179 -41.57 -7.31 -14.27
N VAL A 180 -41.88 -8.41 -14.96
CA VAL A 180 -41.65 -8.55 -16.41
C VAL A 180 -42.46 -7.46 -17.10
N GLN A 181 -41.81 -6.37 -17.51
CA GLN A 181 -42.41 -5.40 -18.42
C GLN A 181 -42.61 -6.09 -19.77
N GLN A 182 -43.82 -6.64 -19.95
CA GLN A 182 -44.33 -6.99 -21.26
C GLN A 182 -44.37 -5.71 -22.09
N THR A 183 -43.36 -5.53 -22.94
CA THR A 183 -43.37 -4.51 -23.98
C THR A 183 -44.47 -4.90 -24.97
N ILE A 184 -45.64 -4.27 -24.81
CA ILE A 184 -46.72 -4.34 -25.79
C ILE A 184 -46.16 -3.74 -27.10
N PRO A 185 -46.07 -4.51 -28.21
CA PRO A 185 -45.58 -3.96 -29.47
C PRO A 185 -46.54 -2.85 -29.94
N PRO A 186 -46.01 -1.76 -30.54
CA PRO A 186 -46.84 -0.66 -31.00
C PRO A 186 -47.86 -1.18 -32.03
N ALA A 187 -49.14 -0.94 -31.75
CA ALA A 187 -50.23 -1.25 -32.66
C ALA A 187 -50.01 -0.53 -33.99
N ARG A 188 -50.06 -1.30 -35.07
CA ARG A 188 -49.87 -0.85 -36.45
C ARG A 188 -51.18 -0.34 -37.04
#